data_AF-A0A5U6NZS1-F1
#
_entry.id   AF-A0A5U6NZS1-F1
#
_cell.length_a   1.000
_cell.length_b   1.000
_cell.length_c   1.000
_cell.angle_alpha   90.00
_cell.angle_beta   90.00
_cell.angle_gamma   90.00
#
_symmetry.space_group_name_H-M   'P 1'
#
loop_
_entity.id
_entity.type
_entity.pdbx_description
1 polymer ?
#
loop_
_entity_poly.entity_id
_entity_poly.type
_entity_poly.pdbx_seq_one_letter_code
_entity_poly.pdbx_strand_id
1 'polypeptide(L)'
;MFNLIMGGEPDYFEHWPMYERVSGSCDFPISRMLEGTSDDIRLKLTPLNDKALSYIEKLPTLFMSELYSRDNVEYITLRLGVISNLRTVNKNVEFDFRITHSQDDVVVINKELYQTALELGAYGLKRTHWGIKARDLNQTLALLNITTRSTPLPPTEALPDEVDNYPIIDNVQSFMARVLEQDHEEDAEIFYRGHSDVSYELAPSVFRKNKKGNFKHLHSESNLVREALTARPTEFVDDKTMLDKLVRMQHYGLPTRLLDITSNPLIALYFACCDISNNENTNEVDGHVIIFKTKRDRIKFFDSDTVSCISNISMLSQTLKDQLDCKMDKEAFNKTEACQKLIHYIKDEKPYFKDVIIPSDLERLIFVKGRNNNERMSSQSGAFLLFGNNAVYPDLVSNPDDAMQEFKVEKIVIRNKARILKELARLNITDATVYQGMERTMKLIAAKFSAGD
;
A
#
# COMPACT_ATOMS: atom_id res chain seq x y z
N MET A 1 11.09 20.74 -6.71
CA MET A 1 11.01 19.31 -6.35
C MET A 1 12.32 18.82 -5.78
N PHE A 2 12.27 17.98 -4.76
CA PHE A 2 13.44 17.34 -4.15
C PHE A 2 13.09 16.00 -3.52
N ASN A 3 14.10 15.14 -3.32
CA ASN A 3 14.01 13.90 -2.55
C ASN A 3 14.14 14.22 -1.06
N LEU A 4 13.18 13.76 -0.25
CA LEU A 4 13.30 13.71 1.20
C LEU A 4 13.52 12.25 1.61
N ILE A 5 14.73 11.93 2.06
CA ILE A 5 15.07 10.59 2.55
C ILE A 5 15.23 10.65 4.06
N MET A 6 14.27 10.07 4.77
CA MET A 6 14.32 9.96 6.23
C MET A 6 15.05 8.68 6.63
N GLY A 7 16.20 8.83 7.28
CA GLY A 7 16.95 7.72 7.90
C GLY A 7 16.69 7.63 9.40
N GLY A 8 17.07 6.54 10.04
CA GLY A 8 16.81 6.30 11.47
C GLY A 8 17.52 7.28 12.40
N GLU A 9 17.40 7.06 13.71
CA GLU A 9 18.08 7.84 14.76
C GLU A 9 19.61 7.55 14.81
N PRO A 10 20.43 8.39 15.48
CA PRO A 10 21.90 8.26 15.55
C PRO A 10 22.41 6.88 15.94
N ASP A 11 21.72 6.19 16.84
CA ASP A 11 22.09 4.84 17.29
C ASP A 11 22.04 3.79 16.16
N TYR A 12 21.37 4.12 15.06
CA TYR A 12 21.25 3.29 13.86
C TYR A 12 21.96 3.90 12.63
N PHE A 13 22.79 4.93 12.79
CA PHE A 13 23.48 5.57 11.66
C PHE A 13 24.44 4.64 10.91
N GLU A 14 24.89 3.55 11.54
CA GLU A 14 25.67 2.51 10.84
C GLU A 14 24.86 1.87 9.69
N HIS A 15 23.54 1.86 9.78
CA HIS A 15 22.63 1.45 8.70
C HIS A 15 22.35 2.55 7.67
N TRP A 16 22.79 3.77 7.94
CA TRP A 16 22.54 4.98 7.15
C TRP A 16 23.86 5.72 6.87
N PRO A 17 24.73 5.17 6.00
CA PRO A 17 26.10 5.64 5.81
C PRO A 17 26.20 7.09 5.34
N MET A 18 25.11 7.68 4.84
CA MET A 18 25.05 9.10 4.47
C MET A 18 25.22 10.07 5.64
N TYR A 19 24.99 9.63 6.89
CA TYR A 19 25.24 10.46 8.07
C TYR A 19 26.69 10.45 8.53
N GLU A 20 27.47 9.43 8.15
CA GLU A 20 28.86 9.25 8.54
C GLU A 20 29.87 9.61 7.44
N ARG A 21 29.51 9.39 6.18
CA ARG A 21 30.43 9.50 5.03
C ARG A 21 29.96 10.54 4.04
N VAL A 22 30.90 11.17 3.34
CA VAL A 22 30.61 12.15 2.28
C VAL A 22 30.10 11.48 1.01
N SER A 23 30.49 10.24 0.74
CA SER A 23 30.00 9.47 -0.39
C SER A 23 30.02 7.97 -0.10
N GLY A 24 29.15 7.22 -0.76
CA GLY A 24 29.06 5.77 -0.64
C GLY A 24 27.83 5.24 -1.34
N SER A 25 27.46 4.00 -1.00
CA SER A 25 26.25 3.33 -1.48
C SER A 25 25.35 3.00 -0.30
N CYS A 26 24.04 2.98 -0.54
CA CYS A 26 23.00 2.67 0.45
C CYS A 26 21.84 1.95 -0.23
N ASP A 27 21.06 1.19 0.54
CA ASP A 27 19.77 0.65 0.11
C ASP A 27 18.62 1.29 0.87
N PHE A 28 17.43 1.33 0.26
CA PHE A 28 16.20 1.80 0.89
C PHE A 28 15.02 0.90 0.52
N PRO A 29 14.14 0.53 1.47
CA PRO A 29 13.02 -0.36 1.17
C PRO A 29 11.99 0.29 0.24
N ILE A 30 11.66 -0.40 -0.87
CA ILE A 30 10.69 0.09 -1.87
C ILE A 30 9.32 0.33 -1.26
N SER A 31 8.93 -0.47 -0.27
CA SER A 31 7.63 -0.36 0.40
C SER A 31 7.42 0.94 1.17
N ARG A 32 8.49 1.68 1.49
CA ARG A 32 8.43 3.01 2.12
C ARG A 32 8.83 4.13 1.16
N MET A 33 9.03 3.80 -0.11
CA MET A 33 9.27 4.77 -1.16
C MET A 33 7.96 5.43 -1.58
N LEU A 34 8.05 6.70 -1.98
CA LEU A 34 6.91 7.58 -2.27
C LEU A 34 5.95 7.77 -1.08
N GLU A 35 6.33 7.40 0.15
CA GLU A 35 5.56 7.72 1.36
C GLU A 35 5.69 9.22 1.66
N GLY A 36 4.57 9.88 1.96
CA GLY A 36 4.53 11.35 2.07
C GLY A 36 4.67 12.10 0.74
N THR A 37 4.58 11.41 -0.41
CA THR A 37 4.51 12.06 -1.74
C THR A 37 3.05 12.33 -2.09
N SER A 38 2.75 13.50 -2.67
CA SER A 38 1.38 13.82 -3.11
C SER A 38 0.91 12.87 -4.22
N ASP A 39 -0.41 12.65 -4.31
CA ASP A 39 -0.99 11.73 -5.29
C ASP A 39 -0.61 12.13 -6.74
N ASP A 40 -0.59 13.43 -7.04
CA ASP A 40 -0.27 13.97 -8.38
C ASP A 40 1.14 13.60 -8.85
N ILE A 41 2.11 13.55 -7.93
CA ILE A 41 3.49 13.18 -8.21
C ILE A 41 3.62 11.66 -8.21
N ARG A 42 3.05 10.99 -7.21
CA ARG A 42 3.13 9.54 -7.05
C ARG A 42 2.59 8.83 -8.29
N LEU A 43 1.41 9.22 -8.77
CA LEU A 43 0.77 8.57 -9.93
C LEU A 43 1.64 8.63 -11.20
N LYS A 44 2.45 9.67 -11.36
CA LYS A 44 3.36 9.83 -12.51
C LYS A 44 4.67 9.07 -12.37
N LEU A 45 5.03 8.69 -11.14
CA LEU A 45 6.24 7.93 -10.83
C LEU A 45 5.96 6.45 -10.57
N THR A 46 4.69 6.04 -10.67
CA THR A 46 4.23 4.66 -10.49
C THR A 46 3.85 4.08 -11.86
N PRO A 47 4.42 2.95 -12.28
CA PRO A 47 5.36 2.12 -11.53
C PRO A 47 6.78 2.71 -11.53
N LEU A 48 7.61 2.31 -10.56
CA LEU A 48 9.01 2.75 -10.44
C LEU A 48 9.90 2.07 -11.50
N ASN A 49 9.76 2.48 -12.75
CA ASN A 49 10.57 2.00 -13.87
C ASN A 49 11.83 2.85 -14.05
N ASP A 50 12.68 2.46 -15.01
CA ASP A 50 13.95 3.15 -15.29
C ASP A 50 13.78 4.65 -15.58
N LYS A 51 12.66 5.07 -16.21
CA LYS A 51 12.40 6.49 -16.47
C LYS A 51 12.03 7.23 -15.18
N ALA A 52 11.17 6.64 -14.35
CA ALA A 52 10.80 7.18 -13.05
C ALA A 52 12.03 7.28 -12.14
N LEU A 53 12.83 6.20 -12.06
CA LEU A 53 14.08 6.18 -11.29
C LEU A 53 15.06 7.23 -11.81
N SER A 54 15.32 7.30 -13.12
CA SER A 54 16.20 8.30 -13.74
C SER A 54 15.77 9.74 -13.43
N TYR A 55 14.45 10.01 -13.42
CA TYR A 55 13.93 11.31 -13.02
C TYR A 55 14.22 11.61 -11.54
N ILE A 56 14.02 10.62 -10.66
CA ILE A 56 14.28 10.72 -9.22
C ILE A 56 15.77 11.00 -8.94
N GLU A 57 16.70 10.42 -9.72
CA GLU A 57 18.14 10.68 -9.56
C GLU A 57 18.52 12.14 -9.81
N LYS A 58 17.81 12.81 -10.73
CA LYS A 58 18.09 14.21 -11.10
C LYS A 58 17.68 15.20 -10.02
N LEU A 59 16.84 14.80 -9.07
CA LEU A 59 16.35 15.68 -8.01
C LEU A 59 17.43 15.90 -6.94
N PRO A 60 17.56 17.12 -6.39
CA PRO A 60 18.39 17.33 -5.21
C PRO A 60 17.82 16.53 -4.03
N THR A 61 18.70 16.08 -3.13
CA THR A 61 18.31 15.21 -2.02
C THR A 61 18.62 15.85 -0.67
N LEU A 62 17.58 15.91 0.16
CA LEU A 62 17.64 16.20 1.59
C LEU A 62 17.58 14.88 2.34
N PHE A 63 18.68 14.49 2.97
CA PHE A 63 18.69 13.40 3.94
C PHE A 63 18.47 13.99 5.32
N MET A 64 17.57 13.38 6.08
CA MET A 64 17.17 13.86 7.40
C MET A 64 16.99 12.69 8.34
N SER A 65 17.55 12.74 9.55
CA SER A 65 17.33 11.68 10.54
C SER A 65 15.90 11.74 11.07
N GLU A 66 15.42 10.63 11.60
CA GLU A 66 14.31 10.62 12.55
C GLU A 66 14.60 11.55 13.72
N LEU A 67 13.54 12.02 14.37
CA LEU A 67 13.61 12.88 15.54
C LEU A 67 14.12 12.09 16.74
N TYR A 68 15.32 12.41 17.22
CA TYR A 68 15.91 11.78 18.41
C TYR A 68 16.00 12.78 19.57
N SER A 69 16.02 12.26 20.80
CA SER A 69 16.13 13.08 22.02
C SER A 69 17.48 12.87 22.70
N ARG A 70 18.14 13.97 23.10
CA ARG A 70 19.29 13.96 24.01
C ARG A 70 19.05 14.98 25.10
N ASP A 71 19.17 14.60 26.37
CA ASP A 71 18.96 15.47 27.53
C ASP A 71 17.62 16.26 27.52
N ASN A 72 16.52 15.59 27.13
CA ASN A 72 15.18 16.17 26.95
C ASN A 72 15.07 17.26 25.87
N VAL A 73 16.07 17.42 25.03
CA VAL A 73 16.03 18.27 23.84
C VAL A 73 15.95 17.38 22.61
N GLU A 74 15.12 17.77 21.65
CA GLU A 74 14.92 17.02 20.42
C GLU A 74 15.74 17.58 19.28
N TYR A 75 16.32 16.68 18.50
CA TYR A 75 17.30 16.97 17.48
C TYR A 75 16.98 16.22 16.19
N ILE A 76 17.47 16.78 15.09
CA ILE A 76 17.51 16.15 13.78
C ILE A 76 18.89 16.40 13.17
N THR A 77 19.42 15.39 12.48
CA THR A 77 20.61 15.51 11.65
C THR A 77 20.21 15.72 10.20
N LEU A 78 20.88 16.65 9.52
CA LEU A 78 20.58 17.05 8.14
C LEU A 78 21.81 16.87 7.25
N ARG A 79 21.58 16.36 6.04
CA ARG A 79 22.56 16.32 4.96
C ARG A 79 21.91 16.74 3.66
N LEU A 80 22.63 17.53 2.88
CA LEU A 80 22.25 17.86 1.51
C LEU A 80 23.20 17.17 0.55
N GLY A 81 22.65 16.65 -0.53
CA GLY A 81 23.44 15.93 -1.50
C GLY A 81 22.67 15.60 -2.77
N VAL A 82 23.26 14.69 -3.52
CA VAL A 82 22.67 14.08 -4.71
C VAL A 82 22.77 12.58 -4.60
N ILE A 83 21.90 11.90 -5.33
CA ILE A 83 21.89 10.44 -5.47
C ILE A 83 22.12 10.07 -6.93
N SER A 84 22.62 8.86 -7.17
CA SER A 84 22.91 8.34 -8.52
C SER A 84 22.90 6.81 -8.53
N ASN A 85 22.84 6.21 -9.72
CA ASN A 85 22.87 4.75 -9.91
C ASN A 85 21.73 4.00 -9.19
N LEU A 86 20.54 4.62 -9.17
CA LEU A 86 19.31 4.07 -8.64
C LEU A 86 18.90 2.84 -9.44
N ARG A 87 18.72 1.73 -8.72
CA ARG A 87 18.26 0.47 -9.29
C ARG A 87 17.43 -0.29 -8.27
N THR A 88 16.41 -0.99 -8.73
CA THR A 88 15.63 -1.90 -7.89
C THR A 88 16.37 -3.24 -7.80
N VAL A 89 16.68 -3.68 -6.58
CA VAL A 89 17.32 -4.97 -6.30
C VAL A 89 16.56 -5.64 -5.17
N ASN A 90 15.88 -6.74 -5.48
CA ASN A 90 14.93 -7.37 -4.55
C ASN A 90 13.96 -6.32 -4.00
N LYS A 91 13.60 -6.36 -2.71
CA LYS A 91 12.64 -5.41 -2.12
C LYS A 91 13.21 -4.02 -1.81
N ASN A 92 14.42 -3.69 -2.28
CA ASN A 92 15.09 -2.43 -1.99
C ASN A 92 15.48 -1.67 -3.27
N VAL A 93 15.57 -0.34 -3.16
CA VAL A 93 16.27 0.51 -4.13
C VAL A 93 17.69 0.70 -3.62
N GLU A 94 18.66 0.29 -4.41
CA GLU A 94 20.07 0.60 -4.17
C GLU A 94 20.42 1.91 -4.88
N PHE A 95 21.19 2.77 -4.22
CA PHE A 95 21.65 4.04 -4.78
C PHE A 95 23.00 4.44 -4.19
N ASP A 96 23.75 5.20 -4.97
CA ASP A 96 24.93 5.92 -4.51
C ASP A 96 24.55 7.32 -4.06
N PHE A 97 25.27 7.86 -3.09
CA PHE A 97 25.06 9.22 -2.58
C PHE A 97 26.35 10.03 -2.55
N ARG A 98 26.21 11.35 -2.68
CA ARG A 98 27.27 12.32 -2.41
C ARG A 98 26.71 13.51 -1.65
N ILE A 99 27.25 13.73 -0.46
CA ILE A 99 26.91 14.83 0.43
C ILE A 99 27.74 16.07 0.07
N THR A 100 27.07 17.21 -0.01
CA THR A 100 27.68 18.53 -0.26
C THR A 100 27.64 19.42 0.98
N HIS A 101 26.66 19.20 1.87
CA HIS A 101 26.52 19.95 3.10
C HIS A 101 26.02 19.04 4.22
N SER A 102 26.54 19.26 5.44
CA SER A 102 26.18 18.50 6.62
C SER A 102 25.95 19.42 7.80
N GLN A 103 24.89 19.16 8.54
CA GLN A 103 24.58 19.84 9.79
C GLN A 103 24.08 18.81 10.80
N ASP A 104 24.79 18.68 11.91
CA ASP A 104 24.46 17.77 13.00
C ASP A 104 23.67 18.47 14.10
N ASP A 105 22.91 17.68 14.85
CA ASP A 105 22.24 18.09 16.08
C ASP A 105 21.47 19.41 15.94
N VAL A 106 20.65 19.52 14.89
CA VAL A 106 19.77 20.68 14.69
C VAL A 106 18.61 20.59 15.67
N VAL A 107 18.59 21.54 16.60
CA VAL A 107 17.55 21.62 17.65
C VAL A 107 16.18 21.85 17.01
N VAL A 108 15.24 20.97 17.32
CA VAL A 108 13.84 21.06 16.86
C VAL A 108 13.01 21.74 17.94
N ILE A 109 12.84 23.05 17.82
CA ILE A 109 12.02 23.83 18.75
C ILE A 109 10.52 23.67 18.45
N ASN A 110 10.15 23.54 17.17
CA ASN A 110 8.76 23.44 16.74
C ASN A 110 8.58 22.32 15.69
N LYS A 111 8.03 21.18 16.12
CA LYS A 111 7.75 20.03 15.24
C LYS A 111 6.73 20.34 14.15
N GLU A 112 5.73 21.15 14.46
CA GLU A 112 4.66 21.49 13.53
C GLU A 112 5.20 22.28 12.34
N LEU A 113 6.23 23.10 12.57
CA LEU A 113 6.94 23.80 11.49
C LEU A 113 7.59 22.82 10.52
N TYR A 114 8.31 21.82 11.03
CA TYR A 114 8.94 20.79 10.18
C TYR A 114 7.90 19.94 9.44
N GLN A 115 6.84 19.52 10.14
CA GLN A 115 5.74 18.77 9.55
C GLN A 115 5.05 19.56 8.43
N THR A 116 4.82 20.86 8.63
CA THR A 116 4.19 21.72 7.63
C THR A 116 5.14 21.99 6.46
N ALA A 117 6.40 22.33 6.74
CA ALA A 117 7.38 22.67 5.71
C ALA A 117 7.67 21.51 4.76
N LEU A 118 7.75 20.29 5.32
CA LEU A 118 8.03 19.05 4.61
C LEU A 118 6.76 18.26 4.21
N GLU A 119 5.57 18.82 4.48
CA GLU A 119 4.26 18.20 4.18
C GLU A 119 4.11 16.79 4.79
N LEU A 120 4.66 16.59 5.98
CA LEU A 120 4.64 15.33 6.72
C LEU A 120 3.41 15.25 7.62
N GLY A 121 2.89 14.04 7.81
CA GLY A 121 1.91 13.73 8.83
C GLY A 121 2.52 13.70 10.23
N ALA A 122 1.67 13.45 11.24
CA ALA A 122 2.06 13.41 12.65
C ALA A 122 3.23 12.45 12.96
N TYR A 123 3.38 11.40 12.15
CA TYR A 123 4.38 10.35 12.32
C TYR A 123 5.58 10.46 11.37
N GLY A 124 5.56 11.38 10.39
CA GLY A 124 6.60 11.42 9.36
C GLY A 124 8.00 11.72 9.90
N LEU A 125 8.11 12.43 11.03
CA LEU A 125 9.41 12.71 11.67
C LEU A 125 9.95 11.54 12.51
N LYS A 126 9.17 10.48 12.73
CA LYS A 126 9.50 9.38 13.65
C LYS A 126 9.60 8.03 12.94
N ARG A 127 9.71 8.05 11.61
CA ARG A 127 9.71 6.85 10.78
C ARG A 127 10.45 7.07 9.48
N THR A 128 11.31 6.11 9.15
CA THR A 128 12.03 6.08 7.88
C THR A 128 11.05 6.00 6.72
N HIS A 129 11.23 6.89 5.76
CA HIS A 129 10.43 6.95 4.55
C HIS A 129 11.17 7.77 3.49
N TRP A 130 10.84 7.54 2.22
CA TRP A 130 11.35 8.34 1.11
C TRP A 130 10.18 9.00 0.41
N GLY A 131 10.10 10.33 0.51
CA GLY A 131 9.08 11.13 -0.15
C GLY A 131 9.66 12.08 -1.19
N ILE A 132 8.89 12.39 -2.23
CA ILE A 132 9.22 13.42 -3.22
C ILE A 132 8.32 14.62 -2.97
N LYS A 133 8.95 15.77 -2.75
CA LYS A 133 8.24 16.99 -2.38
C LYS A 133 8.17 17.93 -3.56
N ALA A 134 6.99 18.47 -3.84
CA ALA A 134 6.75 19.39 -4.95
C ALA A 134 7.55 20.69 -4.80
N ARG A 135 7.65 21.17 -3.56
CA ARG A 135 8.26 22.45 -3.18
C ARG A 135 9.72 22.57 -3.63
N ASP A 136 10.19 23.81 -3.69
CA ASP A 136 11.61 24.09 -3.90
C ASP A 136 12.41 23.82 -2.62
N LEU A 137 13.58 23.20 -2.77
CA LEU A 137 14.42 22.81 -1.64
C LEU A 137 14.94 24.05 -0.89
N ASN A 138 15.38 25.09 -1.59
CA ASN A 138 15.90 26.30 -0.94
C ASN A 138 14.82 27.02 -0.15
N GLN A 139 13.61 27.12 -0.71
CA GLN A 139 12.47 27.70 0.00
C GLN A 139 12.12 26.90 1.27
N THR A 140 12.15 25.57 1.19
CA THR A 140 11.92 24.70 2.35
C THR A 140 13.01 24.89 3.42
N LEU A 141 14.28 24.90 3.02
CA LEU A 141 15.40 25.11 3.95
C LEU A 141 15.35 26.50 4.61
N ALA A 142 14.98 27.54 3.85
CA ALA A 142 14.79 28.88 4.39
C ALA A 142 13.69 28.93 5.46
N LEU A 143 12.58 28.20 5.26
CA LEU A 143 11.51 28.08 6.27
C LEU A 143 11.95 27.35 7.53
N LEU A 144 12.90 26.42 7.40
CA LEU A 144 13.51 25.70 8.52
C LEU A 144 14.68 26.47 9.15
N ASN A 145 14.97 27.69 8.69
CA ASN A 145 16.11 28.51 9.09
C ASN A 145 17.47 27.83 8.86
N ILE A 146 17.57 26.99 7.84
CA ILE A 146 18.81 26.30 7.45
C ILE A 146 19.50 27.10 6.34
N THR A 147 20.67 27.67 6.63
CA THR A 147 21.39 28.54 5.69
C THR A 147 22.33 27.72 4.82
N THR A 148 22.15 27.74 3.49
CA THR A 148 23.00 26.99 2.55
C THR A 148 23.52 27.89 1.43
N ARG A 149 24.75 27.62 0.96
CA ARG A 149 25.45 28.48 -0.03
C ARG A 149 25.19 28.12 -1.49
N SER A 150 24.66 26.92 -1.78
CA SER A 150 24.27 26.49 -3.13
C SER A 150 23.58 25.13 -3.02
N THR A 151 22.34 25.01 -3.50
CA THR A 151 21.74 23.70 -3.80
C THR A 151 21.72 23.48 -5.31
N PRO A 152 21.79 22.22 -5.77
CA PRO A 152 21.51 21.90 -7.17
C PRO A 152 20.12 22.44 -7.55
N LEU A 153 20.01 23.02 -8.74
CA LEU A 153 18.72 23.43 -9.30
C LEU A 153 17.91 22.18 -9.69
N PRO A 154 16.59 22.18 -9.48
CA PRO A 154 15.76 21.06 -9.90
C PRO A 154 15.82 20.89 -11.43
N PRO A 155 15.62 19.66 -11.94
CA PRO A 155 15.55 19.42 -13.37
C PRO A 155 14.44 20.27 -14.01
N THR A 156 14.71 20.81 -15.20
CA THR A 156 13.73 21.57 -16.00
C THR A 156 12.73 20.65 -16.72
N GLU A 157 13.04 19.36 -16.78
CA GLU A 157 12.19 18.35 -17.40
C GLU A 157 10.90 18.14 -16.61
N ALA A 158 9.79 17.93 -17.32
CA ALA A 158 8.52 17.55 -16.69
C ALA A 158 8.62 16.15 -16.07
N LEU A 159 7.74 15.87 -15.11
CA LEU A 159 7.56 14.51 -14.59
C LEU A 159 7.32 13.54 -15.76
N PRO A 160 7.92 12.34 -15.73
CA PRO A 160 7.63 11.34 -16.74
C PRO A 160 6.13 11.05 -16.69
N ASP A 161 5.48 11.14 -17.85
CA ASP A 161 4.07 10.82 -18.01
C ASP A 161 4.04 9.56 -18.85
N GLU A 162 4.25 8.41 -18.22
CA GLU A 162 4.03 7.14 -18.90
C GLU A 162 2.54 6.83 -18.90
N VAL A 163 1.93 7.04 -20.06
CA VAL A 163 0.63 6.45 -20.36
C VAL A 163 0.89 4.98 -20.64
N ASP A 164 0.72 4.14 -19.62
CA ASP A 164 0.74 2.70 -19.78
C ASP A 164 -0.25 2.30 -20.90
N ASN A 165 0.25 1.61 -21.92
CA ASN A 165 -0.55 1.16 -23.06
C ASN A 165 -1.33 -0.11 -22.70
N TYR A 166 -2.20 -0.01 -21.70
CA TYR A 166 -3.07 -1.11 -21.30
C TYR A 166 -4.15 -1.37 -22.35
N PRO A 167 -4.56 -2.63 -22.55
CA PRO A 167 -5.68 -2.95 -23.44
C PRO A 167 -6.95 -2.25 -22.96
N ILE A 168 -7.65 -1.59 -23.89
CA ILE A 168 -8.87 -0.85 -23.62
C ILE A 168 -10.08 -1.72 -24.03
N ILE A 169 -11.05 -1.84 -23.13
CA ILE A 169 -12.27 -2.60 -23.34
C ILE A 169 -13.49 -1.73 -23.00
N ASP A 170 -14.50 -1.76 -23.86
CA ASP A 170 -15.70 -0.94 -23.77
C ASP A 170 -17.02 -1.74 -23.79
N ASN A 171 -16.93 -3.08 -23.77
CA ASN A 171 -18.08 -3.98 -23.80
C ASN A 171 -17.76 -5.35 -23.16
N VAL A 172 -18.80 -6.06 -22.69
CA VAL A 172 -18.68 -7.34 -21.99
C VAL A 172 -18.15 -8.45 -22.90
N GLN A 173 -18.51 -8.45 -24.18
CA GLN A 173 -18.08 -9.50 -25.13
C GLN A 173 -16.56 -9.50 -25.31
N SER A 174 -15.97 -8.31 -25.52
CA SER A 174 -14.53 -8.15 -25.73
C SER A 174 -13.75 -8.48 -24.45
N PHE A 175 -14.32 -8.13 -23.29
CA PHE A 175 -13.78 -8.53 -21.99
C PHE A 175 -13.74 -10.05 -21.84
N MET A 176 -14.85 -10.73 -22.13
CA MET A 176 -14.94 -12.18 -22.03
C MET A 176 -14.01 -12.88 -23.01
N ALA A 177 -13.89 -12.40 -24.25
CA ALA A 177 -12.93 -12.93 -25.22
C ALA A 177 -11.51 -12.85 -24.66
N ARG A 178 -11.10 -11.69 -24.14
CA ARG A 178 -9.77 -11.50 -23.54
C ARG A 178 -9.50 -12.42 -22.36
N VAL A 179 -10.50 -12.67 -21.51
CA VAL A 179 -10.39 -13.58 -20.35
C VAL A 179 -10.26 -15.03 -20.80
N LEU A 180 -11.05 -15.46 -21.79
CA LEU A 180 -11.04 -16.84 -22.30
C LEU A 180 -9.82 -17.17 -23.17
N GLU A 181 -9.21 -16.16 -23.79
CA GLU A 181 -7.98 -16.29 -24.57
C GLU A 181 -6.72 -16.34 -23.69
N GLN A 182 -6.82 -16.14 -22.37
CA GLN A 182 -5.66 -16.25 -21.49
C GLN A 182 -5.19 -17.70 -21.38
N ASP A 183 -3.87 -17.89 -21.45
CA ASP A 183 -3.26 -19.19 -21.18
C ASP A 183 -3.61 -19.66 -19.76
N HIS A 184 -4.21 -20.85 -19.69
CA HIS A 184 -4.50 -21.54 -18.45
C HIS A 184 -3.36 -22.51 -18.14
N GLU A 185 -2.46 -22.12 -17.25
CA GLU A 185 -1.49 -23.03 -16.64
C GLU A 185 -2.22 -23.95 -15.63
N GLU A 186 -2.01 -25.26 -15.70
CA GLU A 186 -2.74 -26.24 -14.86
C GLU A 186 -2.49 -26.06 -13.35
N ASP A 187 -1.33 -25.51 -12.96
CA ASP A 187 -0.93 -25.27 -11.56
C ASP A 187 -1.23 -23.84 -11.06
N ALA A 188 -1.82 -23.00 -11.92
CA ALA A 188 -2.16 -21.62 -11.60
C ALA A 188 -3.64 -21.43 -11.23
N GLU A 189 -3.89 -20.32 -10.53
CA GLU A 189 -5.22 -19.78 -10.28
C GLU A 189 -5.22 -18.27 -10.60
N ILE A 190 -6.35 -17.79 -11.12
CA ILE A 190 -6.52 -16.41 -11.56
C ILE A 190 -7.54 -15.73 -10.66
N PHE A 191 -7.18 -14.54 -10.18
CA PHE A 191 -8.08 -13.65 -9.45
C PHE A 191 -8.18 -12.30 -10.16
N TYR A 192 -9.26 -11.59 -9.89
CA TYR A 192 -9.61 -10.33 -10.51
C TYR A 192 -9.96 -9.30 -9.44
N ARG A 193 -9.73 -8.02 -9.75
CA ARG A 193 -10.25 -6.89 -8.97
C ARG A 193 -10.67 -5.76 -9.90
N GLY A 194 -11.87 -5.23 -9.66
CA GLY A 194 -12.33 -4.01 -10.32
C GLY A 194 -12.01 -2.77 -9.51
N HIS A 195 -11.44 -1.76 -10.16
CA HIS A 195 -11.32 -0.40 -9.66
C HIS A 195 -12.16 0.51 -10.56
N SER A 196 -13.03 1.31 -9.96
CA SER A 196 -13.82 2.29 -10.69
C SER A 196 -13.01 3.51 -11.13
N ASP A 197 -11.75 3.67 -10.69
CA ASP A 197 -10.90 4.78 -11.09
C ASP A 197 -9.48 4.24 -11.31
N VAL A 198 -8.89 4.57 -12.46
CA VAL A 198 -7.52 4.16 -12.82
C VAL A 198 -6.44 4.68 -11.86
N SER A 199 -6.72 5.77 -11.14
CA SER A 199 -5.81 6.37 -10.15
C SER A 199 -5.80 5.64 -8.80
N TYR A 200 -6.67 4.66 -8.60
CA TYR A 200 -6.72 3.92 -7.35
C TYR A 200 -5.50 3.00 -7.20
N GLU A 201 -4.72 3.28 -6.15
CA GLU A 201 -3.62 2.42 -5.71
C GLU A 201 -4.11 1.01 -5.36
N LEU A 202 -3.28 0.00 -5.55
CA LEU A 202 -3.60 -1.39 -5.23
C LEU A 202 -3.31 -1.74 -3.76
N ALA A 203 -3.85 -0.93 -2.86
CA ALA A 203 -3.64 -1.03 -1.42
C ALA A 203 -4.96 -1.24 -0.64
N PRO A 204 -4.94 -2.03 0.46
CA PRO A 204 -6.05 -2.12 1.40
C PRO A 204 -6.43 -0.78 2.02
N SER A 205 -7.63 -0.70 2.57
CA SER A 205 -8.19 0.52 3.16
C SER A 205 -7.34 1.11 4.30
N VAL A 206 -6.70 0.27 5.12
CA VAL A 206 -5.81 0.73 6.22
C VAL A 206 -4.56 1.47 5.69
N PHE A 207 -4.09 1.09 4.51
CA PHE A 207 -2.90 1.63 3.87
C PHE A 207 -3.20 2.84 2.96
N ARG A 208 -4.47 3.25 2.85
CA ARG A 208 -4.83 4.40 2.02
C ARG A 208 -4.27 5.70 2.60
N LYS A 209 -3.67 6.49 1.72
CA LYS A 209 -3.12 7.81 2.00
C LYS A 209 -4.15 8.90 1.70
N ASN A 210 -3.94 10.08 2.27
CA ASN A 210 -4.63 11.31 1.86
C ASN A 210 -3.89 11.98 0.69
N LYS A 211 -4.46 13.05 0.13
CA LYS A 211 -3.86 13.78 -1.01
C LYS A 211 -2.43 14.29 -0.76
N LYS A 212 -2.04 14.45 0.51
CA LYS A 212 -0.68 14.86 0.93
C LYS A 212 0.28 13.66 1.09
N GLY A 213 -0.14 12.44 0.76
CA GLY A 213 0.69 11.24 0.87
C GLY A 213 0.77 10.61 2.26
N ASN A 214 -0.06 11.05 3.22
CA ASN A 214 -0.02 10.57 4.61
C ASN A 214 -1.08 9.50 4.88
N PHE A 215 -0.71 8.44 5.60
CA PHE A 215 -1.65 7.37 5.97
C PHE A 215 -2.82 7.88 6.82
N LYS A 216 -4.04 7.47 6.46
CA LYS A 216 -5.25 7.85 7.18
C LYS A 216 -5.45 7.07 8.49
N HIS A 217 -5.22 5.74 8.43
CA HIS A 217 -5.62 4.82 9.51
C HIS A 217 -4.51 3.89 9.98
N LEU A 218 -3.40 3.75 9.23
CA LEU A 218 -2.33 2.80 9.54
C LEU A 218 -1.84 2.87 11.00
N HIS A 219 -1.55 4.08 11.47
CA HIS A 219 -1.01 4.31 12.81
C HIS A 219 -2.02 4.03 13.94
N SER A 220 -3.33 4.07 13.65
CA SER A 220 -4.40 3.79 14.62
C SER A 220 -5.06 2.43 14.43
N GLU A 221 -4.54 1.59 13.53
CA GLU A 221 -5.13 0.29 13.17
C GLU A 221 -5.50 -0.57 14.38
N SER A 222 -4.60 -0.69 15.36
CA SER A 222 -4.87 -1.55 16.51
C SER A 222 -5.86 -0.96 17.51
N ASN A 223 -6.06 0.36 17.50
CA ASN A 223 -7.15 1.00 18.23
C ASN A 223 -8.48 0.77 17.51
N LEU A 224 -8.51 0.91 16.18
CA LEU A 224 -9.70 0.63 15.36
C LEU A 224 -10.20 -0.81 15.57
N VAL A 225 -9.29 -1.78 15.53
CA VAL A 225 -9.62 -3.19 15.75
C VAL A 225 -10.17 -3.40 17.16
N ARG A 226 -9.53 -2.84 18.19
CA ARG A 226 -10.01 -2.98 19.59
C ARG A 226 -11.37 -2.32 19.80
N GLU A 227 -11.57 -1.11 19.29
CA GLU A 227 -12.85 -0.40 19.39
C GLU A 227 -13.98 -1.17 18.71
N ALA A 228 -13.73 -1.76 17.54
CA ALA A 228 -14.72 -2.59 16.85
C ALA A 228 -15.11 -3.83 17.68
N LEU A 229 -14.13 -4.52 18.25
CA LEU A 229 -14.37 -5.68 19.13
C LEU A 229 -15.11 -5.30 20.42
N THR A 230 -14.84 -4.12 20.97
CA THR A 230 -15.52 -3.61 22.17
C THR A 230 -16.95 -3.14 21.89
N ALA A 231 -17.19 -2.49 20.74
CA ALA A 231 -18.49 -1.89 20.42
C ALA A 231 -19.57 -2.94 20.09
N ARG A 232 -19.18 -4.06 19.46
CA ARG A 232 -20.11 -5.11 18.99
C ARG A 232 -19.57 -6.53 19.26
N PRO A 233 -19.28 -6.91 20.51
CA PRO A 233 -18.60 -8.18 20.81
C PRO A 233 -19.39 -9.40 20.35
N THR A 234 -20.72 -9.34 20.38
CA THR A 234 -21.61 -10.44 19.98
C THR A 234 -21.48 -10.80 18.50
N GLU A 235 -21.12 -9.84 17.64
CA GLU A 235 -20.93 -10.08 16.21
C GLU A 235 -19.68 -10.91 15.91
N PHE A 236 -18.70 -10.92 16.82
CA PHE A 236 -17.40 -11.59 16.63
C PHE A 236 -17.27 -12.92 17.37
N VAL A 237 -18.34 -13.41 18.01
CA VAL A 237 -18.31 -14.63 18.85
C VAL A 237 -17.88 -15.86 18.04
N ASP A 238 -18.35 -15.97 16.80
CA ASP A 238 -18.04 -17.11 15.92
C ASP A 238 -16.73 -16.91 15.12
N ASP A 239 -16.13 -15.73 15.20
CA ASP A 239 -14.91 -15.38 14.47
C ASP A 239 -13.68 -15.85 15.25
N LYS A 240 -13.30 -17.10 15.02
CA LYS A 240 -12.25 -17.80 15.78
C LYS A 240 -10.85 -17.22 15.55
N THR A 241 -10.57 -16.74 14.34
CA THR A 241 -9.26 -16.19 13.96
C THR A 241 -9.33 -14.67 13.79
N MET A 242 -8.18 -14.02 13.88
CA MET A 242 -8.05 -12.60 13.57
C MET A 242 -8.35 -12.32 12.10
N LEU A 243 -8.07 -13.26 11.18
CA LEU A 243 -8.53 -13.15 9.80
C LEU A 243 -10.06 -13.03 9.73
N ASP A 244 -10.81 -13.93 10.40
CA ASP A 244 -12.28 -13.90 10.40
C ASP A 244 -12.80 -12.55 10.91
N LYS A 245 -12.22 -12.05 12.01
CA LYS A 245 -12.53 -10.74 12.59
C LYS A 245 -12.26 -9.61 11.59
N LEU A 246 -11.11 -9.60 10.90
CA LEU A 246 -10.76 -8.60 9.90
C LEU A 246 -11.71 -8.64 8.69
N VAL A 247 -12.09 -9.85 8.23
CA VAL A 247 -13.06 -10.02 7.13
C VAL A 247 -14.42 -9.41 7.52
N ARG A 248 -14.90 -9.68 8.73
CA ARG A 248 -16.15 -9.08 9.23
C ARG A 248 -16.03 -7.56 9.39
N MET A 249 -14.93 -7.07 9.96
CA MET A 249 -14.66 -5.65 10.08
C MET A 249 -14.69 -4.93 8.72
N GLN A 250 -14.03 -5.52 7.71
CA GLN A 250 -14.03 -5.01 6.33
C GLN A 250 -15.42 -5.01 5.71
N HIS A 251 -16.21 -6.05 5.97
CA HIS A 251 -17.59 -6.13 5.49
C HIS A 251 -18.44 -4.94 5.95
N TYR A 252 -18.25 -4.49 7.19
CA TYR A 252 -18.90 -3.32 7.77
C TYR A 252 -18.16 -1.98 7.51
N GLY A 253 -17.11 -1.99 6.68
CA GLY A 253 -16.42 -0.79 6.23
C GLY A 253 -15.29 -0.29 7.14
N LEU A 254 -14.90 -1.06 8.16
CA LEU A 254 -13.72 -0.71 8.95
C LEU A 254 -12.45 -0.86 8.08
N PRO A 255 -11.50 0.07 8.14
CA PRO A 255 -10.23 -0.06 7.43
C PRO A 255 -9.41 -1.28 7.91
N THR A 256 -8.99 -2.16 6.99
CA THR A 256 -8.20 -3.35 7.32
C THR A 256 -7.04 -3.59 6.35
N ARG A 257 -6.20 -4.59 6.65
CA ARG A 257 -5.09 -5.09 5.80
C ARG A 257 -5.54 -5.98 4.64
N LEU A 258 -6.83 -6.21 4.49
CA LEU A 258 -7.39 -7.07 3.45
C LEU A 258 -7.74 -6.25 2.22
N LEU A 259 -7.40 -6.78 1.05
CA LEU A 259 -7.84 -6.24 -0.22
C LEU A 259 -8.70 -7.31 -0.93
N ASP A 260 -9.96 -6.97 -1.19
CA ASP A 260 -10.89 -7.91 -1.84
C ASP A 260 -10.43 -8.28 -3.26
N ILE A 261 -10.46 -9.55 -3.58
CA ILE A 261 -10.27 -10.08 -4.94
C ILE A 261 -11.37 -11.11 -5.20
N THR A 262 -11.65 -11.41 -6.47
CA THR A 262 -12.68 -12.37 -6.86
C THR A 262 -12.13 -13.34 -7.89
N SER A 263 -12.54 -14.60 -7.84
CA SER A 263 -12.28 -15.54 -8.95
C SER A 263 -13.26 -15.36 -10.11
N ASN A 264 -14.28 -14.51 -9.97
CA ASN A 264 -15.26 -14.24 -11.02
C ASN A 264 -14.92 -12.94 -11.78
N PRO A 265 -14.51 -13.03 -13.06
CA PRO A 265 -14.08 -11.88 -13.84
C PRO A 265 -15.21 -10.84 -14.06
N LEU A 266 -16.46 -11.28 -14.15
CA LEU A 266 -17.60 -10.38 -14.35
C LEU A 266 -17.96 -9.58 -13.10
N ILE A 267 -17.70 -10.12 -11.90
CA ILE A 267 -17.85 -9.38 -10.65
C ILE A 267 -16.79 -8.27 -10.56
N ALA A 268 -15.55 -8.56 -10.97
CA ALA A 268 -14.52 -7.52 -11.08
C ALA A 268 -14.90 -6.46 -12.13
N LEU A 269 -15.42 -6.87 -13.30
CA LEU A 269 -15.90 -5.93 -14.31
C LEU A 269 -17.02 -5.04 -13.76
N TYR A 270 -17.97 -5.60 -13.01
CA TYR A 270 -19.01 -4.83 -12.32
C TYR A 270 -18.41 -3.76 -11.41
N PHE A 271 -17.45 -4.12 -10.54
CA PHE A 271 -16.79 -3.15 -9.64
C PHE A 271 -15.95 -2.10 -10.37
N ALA A 272 -15.43 -2.41 -11.56
CA ALA A 272 -14.77 -1.42 -12.41
C ALA A 272 -15.74 -0.39 -12.99
N CYS A 273 -17.04 -0.70 -13.04
CA CYS A 273 -18.06 0.14 -13.65
C CYS A 273 -19.08 0.74 -12.67
N CYS A 274 -19.20 0.21 -11.45
CA CYS A 274 -20.31 0.54 -10.55
C CYS A 274 -20.35 2.01 -10.08
N ASP A 275 -19.19 2.67 -9.98
CA ASP A 275 -19.09 4.09 -9.68
C ASP A 275 -18.69 4.87 -10.94
N ILE A 276 -19.67 5.50 -11.57
CA ILE A 276 -19.45 6.38 -12.72
C ILE A 276 -19.24 7.79 -12.18
N SER A 277 -18.02 8.29 -12.34
CA SER A 277 -17.63 9.67 -12.04
C SER A 277 -17.08 10.34 -13.29
N ASN A 278 -17.20 11.66 -13.35
CA ASN A 278 -16.61 12.47 -14.41
C ASN A 278 -15.44 13.28 -13.85
N ASN A 279 -14.39 13.44 -14.66
CA ASN A 279 -13.27 14.31 -14.33
C ASN A 279 -13.64 15.80 -14.57
N GLU A 280 -12.71 16.70 -14.26
CA GLU A 280 -12.89 18.16 -14.40
C GLU A 280 -13.25 18.58 -15.84
N ASN A 281 -12.84 17.79 -16.84
CA ASN A 281 -13.15 18.00 -18.25
C ASN A 281 -14.46 17.33 -18.70
N THR A 282 -15.31 16.90 -17.76
CA THR A 282 -16.59 16.22 -17.98
C THR A 282 -16.51 14.86 -18.68
N ASN A 283 -15.31 14.30 -18.84
CA ASN A 283 -15.13 12.96 -19.39
C ASN A 283 -15.34 11.91 -18.28
N GLU A 284 -15.96 10.78 -18.62
CA GLU A 284 -16.04 9.61 -17.75
C GLU A 284 -14.61 9.22 -17.32
N VAL A 285 -14.41 9.06 -16.01
CA VAL A 285 -13.14 8.54 -15.48
C VAL A 285 -13.03 7.08 -15.88
N ASP A 286 -11.90 6.68 -16.48
CA ASP A 286 -11.64 5.30 -16.86
C ASP A 286 -11.60 4.39 -15.62
N GLY A 287 -12.02 3.13 -15.75
CA GLY A 287 -11.87 2.09 -14.72
C GLY A 287 -10.74 1.11 -15.05
N HIS A 288 -10.36 0.27 -14.08
CA HIS A 288 -9.41 -0.83 -14.27
C HIS A 288 -9.98 -2.17 -13.82
N VAL A 289 -9.76 -3.21 -14.64
CA VAL A 289 -9.78 -4.60 -14.15
C VAL A 289 -8.34 -5.08 -14.04
N ILE A 290 -7.99 -5.52 -12.84
CA ILE A 290 -6.67 -6.02 -12.48
C ILE A 290 -6.76 -7.53 -12.38
N ILE A 291 -5.84 -8.23 -13.04
CA ILE A 291 -5.77 -9.69 -13.11
C ILE A 291 -4.52 -10.14 -12.37
N PHE A 292 -4.70 -11.05 -11.42
CA PHE A 292 -3.63 -11.67 -10.66
C PHE A 292 -3.50 -13.12 -11.08
N LYS A 293 -2.30 -13.54 -11.48
CA LYS A 293 -1.99 -14.94 -11.77
C LYS A 293 -0.99 -15.46 -10.75
N THR A 294 -1.38 -16.47 -9.98
CA THR A 294 -0.56 -17.06 -8.91
C THR A 294 -0.63 -18.58 -8.93
N LYS A 295 0.37 -19.25 -8.39
CA LYS A 295 0.38 -20.71 -8.25
C LYS A 295 -0.49 -21.17 -7.08
N ARG A 296 -1.14 -22.32 -7.22
CA ARG A 296 -2.07 -22.85 -6.19
C ARG A 296 -1.42 -23.12 -4.84
N ASP A 297 -0.15 -23.50 -4.80
CA ASP A 297 0.63 -23.75 -3.57
C ASP A 297 0.92 -22.47 -2.75
N ARG A 298 0.87 -21.31 -3.41
CA ARG A 298 1.05 -19.99 -2.80
C ARG A 298 -0.22 -19.45 -2.17
N ILE A 299 -1.39 -20.01 -2.53
CA ILE A 299 -2.67 -19.63 -1.95
C ILE A 299 -2.78 -20.28 -0.57
N LYS A 300 -2.99 -19.46 0.45
CA LYS A 300 -3.17 -19.89 1.83
C LYS A 300 -4.65 -19.94 2.19
N PHE A 301 -4.94 -20.71 3.23
CA PHE A 301 -6.28 -20.84 3.80
C PHE A 301 -6.30 -20.24 5.20
N PHE A 302 -7.50 -20.07 5.74
CA PHE A 302 -7.77 -19.45 7.04
C PHE A 302 -7.00 -20.08 8.22
N ASP A 303 -6.58 -21.34 8.12
CA ASP A 303 -5.90 -22.09 9.18
C ASP A 303 -4.37 -21.99 9.10
N SER A 304 -3.82 -21.38 8.05
CA SER A 304 -2.38 -21.19 7.89
C SER A 304 -1.76 -20.36 9.00
N ASP A 305 -0.60 -20.78 9.49
CA ASP A 305 0.19 -20.07 10.50
C ASP A 305 0.71 -18.73 9.98
N THR A 306 1.12 -18.66 8.72
CA THR A 306 1.54 -17.40 8.09
C THR A 306 0.41 -16.39 8.05
N VAL A 307 -0.83 -16.85 7.80
CA VAL A 307 -2.02 -15.99 7.79
C VAL A 307 -2.27 -15.42 9.18
N SER A 308 -2.23 -16.26 10.22
CA SER A 308 -2.34 -15.83 11.62
C SER A 308 -1.25 -14.83 12.01
N CYS A 309 -0.01 -15.05 11.56
CA CYS A 309 1.10 -14.13 11.81
C CYS A 309 0.83 -12.74 11.25
N ILE A 310 0.42 -12.66 9.98
CA ILE A 310 0.18 -11.37 9.32
C ILE A 310 -1.10 -10.71 9.83
N SER A 311 -2.19 -11.44 10.03
CA SER A 311 -3.44 -10.85 10.51
C SER A 311 -3.28 -10.25 11.90
N ASN A 312 -2.54 -10.92 12.80
CA ASN A 312 -2.35 -10.41 14.17
C ASN A 312 -1.42 -9.18 14.26
N ILE A 313 -0.72 -8.80 13.18
CA ILE A 313 -0.03 -7.50 13.11
C ILE A 313 -1.04 -6.36 13.35
N SER A 314 -2.31 -6.53 12.96
CA SER A 314 -3.35 -5.52 13.18
C SER A 314 -3.58 -5.20 14.67
N MET A 315 -3.19 -6.08 15.59
CA MET A 315 -3.31 -5.89 17.03
C MET A 315 -2.10 -5.16 17.64
N LEU A 316 -0.97 -5.10 16.95
CA LEU A 316 0.22 -4.41 17.46
C LEU A 316 0.05 -2.88 17.43
N SER A 317 0.63 -2.19 18.42
CA SER A 317 0.77 -0.74 18.35
C SER A 317 1.71 -0.37 17.20
N GLN A 318 1.59 0.86 16.69
CA GLN A 318 2.45 1.30 15.60
C GLN A 318 3.94 1.25 15.96
N THR A 319 4.31 1.67 17.18
CA THR A 319 5.68 1.59 17.67
C THR A 319 6.25 0.17 17.62
N LEU A 320 5.46 -0.84 18.01
CA LEU A 320 5.90 -2.23 17.94
C LEU A 320 6.00 -2.73 16.50
N LYS A 321 5.14 -2.26 15.59
CA LYS A 321 5.23 -2.60 14.15
C LYS A 321 6.51 -2.05 13.51
N ASP A 322 6.93 -0.86 13.91
CA ASP A 322 8.14 -0.23 13.37
C ASP A 322 9.42 -0.90 13.89
N GLN A 323 9.35 -1.56 15.06
CA GLN A 323 10.45 -2.38 15.62
C GLN A 323 10.57 -3.79 14.99
N LEU A 324 9.62 -4.21 14.13
CA LEU A 324 9.71 -5.50 13.44
C LEU A 324 10.74 -5.43 12.30
N ASP A 325 12.02 -5.61 12.63
CA ASP A 325 13.08 -5.70 11.63
C ASP A 325 13.14 -7.10 11.00
N CYS A 326 12.62 -7.20 9.78
CA CYS A 326 12.55 -8.45 9.04
C CYS A 326 13.87 -8.83 8.34
N LYS A 327 14.91 -7.98 8.43
CA LYS A 327 16.28 -8.31 7.98
C LYS A 327 17.07 -9.10 9.03
N MET A 328 16.61 -9.13 10.29
CA MET A 328 17.25 -9.87 11.37
C MET A 328 17.21 -11.39 11.14
N ASP A 329 18.20 -12.09 11.69
CA ASP A 329 18.14 -13.55 11.77
C ASP A 329 16.92 -14.01 12.59
N LYS A 330 16.34 -15.14 12.17
CA LYS A 330 15.15 -15.73 12.78
C LYS A 330 15.27 -15.89 14.30
N GLU A 331 16.42 -16.33 14.82
CA GLU A 331 16.57 -16.55 16.27
C GLU A 331 16.62 -15.25 17.06
N ALA A 332 17.29 -14.22 16.52
CA ALA A 332 17.35 -12.90 17.13
C ALA A 332 15.99 -12.20 17.07
N PHE A 333 15.33 -12.26 15.91
CA PHE A 333 14.00 -11.68 15.69
C PHE A 333 12.97 -12.20 16.69
N ASN A 334 12.93 -13.52 16.90
CA ASN A 334 11.96 -14.13 17.82
C ASN A 334 12.21 -13.74 19.28
N LYS A 335 13.37 -13.20 19.66
CA LYS A 335 13.64 -12.71 21.02
C LYS A 335 13.23 -11.25 21.25
N THR A 336 12.89 -10.52 20.18
CA THR A 336 12.47 -9.12 20.28
C THR A 336 11.14 -8.97 21.02
N GLU A 337 10.95 -7.85 21.72
CA GLU A 337 9.69 -7.54 22.42
C GLU A 337 8.50 -7.54 21.45
N ALA A 338 8.67 -6.92 20.28
CA ALA A 338 7.63 -6.83 19.26
C ALA A 338 7.18 -8.21 18.76
N CYS A 339 8.12 -9.12 18.48
CA CYS A 339 7.80 -10.49 18.06
C CYS A 339 7.14 -11.28 19.20
N GLN A 340 7.64 -11.18 20.43
CA GLN A 340 7.03 -11.85 21.59
C GLN A 340 5.59 -11.39 21.83
N LYS A 341 5.33 -10.09 21.66
CA LYS A 341 3.96 -9.55 21.76
C LYS A 341 3.06 -10.07 20.64
N LEU A 342 3.59 -10.21 19.42
CA LEU A 342 2.84 -10.79 18.31
C LEU A 342 2.50 -12.26 18.57
N ILE A 343 3.46 -13.05 19.05
CA ILE A 343 3.26 -14.46 19.45
C ILE A 343 2.14 -14.56 20.50
N HIS A 344 2.10 -13.65 21.47
CA HIS A 344 1.03 -13.63 22.47
C HIS A 344 -0.36 -13.48 21.83
N TYR A 345 -0.53 -12.59 20.84
CA TYR A 345 -1.80 -12.45 20.12
C TYR A 345 -2.14 -13.68 19.27
N ILE A 346 -1.15 -14.29 18.63
CA ILE A 346 -1.37 -15.52 17.87
C ILE A 346 -1.78 -16.68 18.79
N LYS A 347 -1.17 -16.79 19.97
CA LYS A 347 -1.52 -17.84 20.95
C LYS A 347 -2.91 -17.70 21.55
N ASP A 348 -3.45 -16.48 21.59
CA ASP A 348 -4.84 -16.24 22.02
C ASP A 348 -5.83 -16.97 21.09
N GLU A 349 -5.59 -16.96 19.77
CA GLU A 349 -6.41 -17.71 18.80
C GLU A 349 -5.94 -19.16 18.56
N LYS A 350 -4.64 -19.43 18.67
CA LYS A 350 -3.99 -20.72 18.42
C LYS A 350 -3.06 -21.09 19.58
N PRO A 351 -3.57 -21.65 20.69
CA PRO A 351 -2.75 -21.95 21.87
C PRO A 351 -1.57 -22.91 21.62
N TYR A 352 -1.66 -23.73 20.57
CA TYR A 352 -0.64 -24.68 20.15
C TYR A 352 0.41 -24.10 19.19
N PHE A 353 0.33 -22.80 18.85
CA PHE A 353 1.29 -22.17 17.96
C PHE A 353 2.71 -22.28 18.52
N LYS A 354 3.64 -22.72 17.66
CA LYS A 354 5.06 -22.81 18.01
C LYS A 354 5.65 -21.41 18.03
N ASP A 355 6.46 -21.09 19.03
CA ASP A 355 7.09 -19.77 19.24
C ASP A 355 8.21 -19.45 18.25
N VAL A 356 7.93 -19.62 16.95
CA VAL A 356 8.86 -19.41 15.85
C VAL A 356 8.11 -18.75 14.70
N ILE A 357 8.31 -17.45 14.55
CA ILE A 357 7.87 -16.66 13.40
C ILE A 357 9.04 -16.49 12.43
N ILE A 358 8.77 -16.64 11.14
CA ILE A 358 9.74 -16.34 10.09
C ILE A 358 9.62 -14.83 9.75
N PRO A 359 10.67 -14.02 9.93
CA PRO A 359 10.56 -12.56 9.77
C PRO A 359 10.11 -12.16 8.35
N SER A 360 10.68 -12.79 7.32
CA SER A 360 10.36 -12.50 5.92
C SER A 360 8.90 -12.73 5.57
N ASP A 361 8.19 -13.60 6.30
CA ASP A 361 6.77 -13.85 6.07
C ASP A 361 5.89 -12.66 6.46
N LEU A 362 6.33 -11.84 7.42
CA LEU A 362 5.54 -10.70 7.90
C LEU A 362 5.48 -9.55 6.89
N GLU A 363 6.37 -9.51 5.90
CA GLU A 363 6.40 -8.50 4.83
C GLU A 363 5.78 -8.99 3.51
N ARG A 364 5.24 -10.22 3.49
CA ARG A 364 4.67 -10.80 2.27
C ARG A 364 3.27 -10.28 2.02
N LEU A 365 2.90 -10.38 0.75
CA LEU A 365 1.55 -10.22 0.29
C LEU A 365 1.03 -11.61 -0.08
N ILE A 366 -0.04 -12.05 0.58
CA ILE A 366 -0.50 -13.44 0.51
C ILE A 366 -1.93 -13.50 -0.01
N PHE A 367 -2.17 -14.39 -0.96
CA PHE A 367 -3.51 -14.77 -1.39
C PHE A 367 -4.13 -15.67 -0.32
N VAL A 368 -5.28 -15.27 0.23
CA VAL A 368 -5.97 -16.03 1.25
C VAL A 368 -7.44 -16.28 0.86
N LYS A 369 -7.84 -17.55 0.94
CA LYS A 369 -9.25 -17.96 0.87
C LYS A 369 -9.79 -18.04 2.30
N GLY A 370 -10.65 -17.08 2.65
CA GLY A 370 -11.36 -17.07 3.92
C GLY A 370 -12.45 -18.16 3.99
N ARG A 371 -13.05 -18.35 5.16
CA ARG A 371 -14.24 -19.21 5.28
C ARG A 371 -15.44 -18.51 4.64
N ASN A 372 -16.29 -19.28 3.96
CA ASN A 372 -17.56 -18.78 3.40
C ASN A 372 -18.63 -18.59 4.49
N ASN A 373 -18.32 -17.80 5.51
CA ASN A 373 -19.23 -17.53 6.63
C ASN A 373 -20.17 -16.33 6.35
N ASN A 374 -20.00 -15.65 5.22
CA ASN A 374 -20.79 -14.49 4.83
C ASN A 374 -21.35 -14.68 3.41
N GLU A 375 -22.66 -14.47 3.24
CA GLU A 375 -23.38 -14.59 1.96
C GLU A 375 -22.76 -13.70 0.86
N ARG A 376 -22.26 -12.51 1.23
CA ARG A 376 -21.54 -11.60 0.31
C ARG A 376 -20.27 -12.23 -0.25
N MET A 377 -19.51 -12.96 0.55
CA MET A 377 -18.28 -13.61 0.06
C MET A 377 -18.58 -14.75 -0.90
N SER A 378 -19.63 -15.53 -0.59
CA SER A 378 -20.08 -16.63 -1.43
C SER A 378 -20.54 -16.14 -2.81
N SER A 379 -21.40 -15.11 -2.85
CA SER A 379 -21.92 -14.52 -4.09
C SER A 379 -20.84 -13.86 -4.96
N GLN A 380 -19.82 -13.27 -4.34
CA GLN A 380 -18.72 -12.63 -5.04
C GLN A 380 -17.62 -13.62 -5.44
N SER A 381 -17.71 -14.90 -5.05
CA SER A 381 -16.58 -15.85 -5.15
C SER A 381 -15.29 -15.21 -4.61
N GLY A 382 -15.41 -14.60 -3.43
CA GLY A 382 -14.43 -13.70 -2.87
C GLY A 382 -13.22 -14.42 -2.27
N ALA A 383 -12.05 -13.85 -2.50
CA ALA A 383 -10.82 -14.13 -1.78
C ALA A 383 -10.19 -12.80 -1.36
N PHE A 384 -9.07 -12.84 -0.63
CA PHE A 384 -8.39 -11.63 -0.20
C PHE A 384 -6.90 -11.68 -0.51
N LEU A 385 -6.32 -10.51 -0.76
CA LEU A 385 -4.91 -10.28 -0.55
C LEU A 385 -4.71 -9.75 0.87
N LEU A 386 -3.94 -10.46 1.67
CA LEU A 386 -3.55 -10.07 3.02
C LEU A 386 -2.17 -9.43 2.97
N PHE A 387 -2.09 -8.17 3.41
CA PHE A 387 -0.87 -7.37 3.34
C PHE A 387 -0.11 -7.40 4.67
N GLY A 388 1.14 -7.86 4.58
CA GLY A 388 2.15 -7.77 5.62
C GLY A 388 2.49 -6.34 6.08
N ASN A 389 3.34 -6.26 7.09
CA ASN A 389 3.98 -5.00 7.47
C ASN A 389 4.94 -4.57 6.35
N ASN A 390 4.84 -3.33 5.88
CA ASN A 390 5.69 -2.82 4.79
C ASN A 390 5.67 -3.70 3.53
N ALA A 391 4.53 -4.33 3.21
CA ALA A 391 4.38 -5.07 1.97
C ALA A 391 4.52 -4.12 0.77
N VAL A 392 5.29 -4.53 -0.23
CA VAL A 392 5.45 -3.78 -1.49
C VAL A 392 4.16 -3.91 -2.30
N TYR A 393 3.60 -2.79 -2.76
CA TYR A 393 2.35 -2.81 -3.50
C TYR A 393 2.57 -3.29 -4.95
N PRO A 394 1.63 -4.05 -5.52
CA PRO A 394 1.90 -4.68 -6.80
C PRO A 394 2.02 -3.68 -7.97
N ASP A 395 1.41 -2.50 -7.84
CA ASP A 395 1.45 -1.40 -8.80
C ASP A 395 2.72 -0.55 -8.72
N LEU A 396 3.49 -0.61 -7.64
CA LEU A 396 4.73 0.15 -7.48
C LEU A 396 5.91 -0.41 -8.27
N VAL A 397 5.88 -1.69 -8.62
CA VAL A 397 7.01 -2.37 -9.26
C VAL A 397 6.68 -2.64 -10.72
N SER A 398 7.64 -2.33 -11.60
CA SER A 398 7.44 -2.34 -13.05
C SER A 398 7.63 -3.72 -13.69
N ASN A 399 8.42 -4.61 -13.07
CA ASN A 399 8.80 -5.88 -13.67
C ASN A 399 8.24 -7.10 -12.93
N PRO A 400 7.50 -8.00 -13.61
CA PRO A 400 7.02 -9.27 -13.05
C PRO A 400 8.11 -10.36 -12.96
N ASP A 401 9.26 -10.16 -13.62
CA ASP A 401 10.42 -11.07 -13.55
C ASP A 401 11.36 -10.77 -12.37
N ASP A 402 11.13 -9.65 -11.68
CA ASP A 402 11.82 -9.40 -10.42
C ASP A 402 11.34 -10.45 -9.41
N ALA A 403 12.29 -11.12 -8.74
CA ALA A 403 12.05 -12.02 -7.61
C ALA A 403 11.29 -11.39 -6.42
N MET A 404 10.81 -10.16 -6.59
CA MET A 404 10.05 -9.31 -5.67
C MET A 404 8.57 -9.66 -5.58
N GLN A 405 7.93 -10.06 -6.69
CA GLN A 405 6.50 -10.41 -6.72
C GLN A 405 6.31 -11.88 -7.02
N GLU A 406 5.67 -12.59 -6.10
CA GLU A 406 5.39 -14.02 -6.23
C GLU A 406 4.20 -14.31 -7.19
N PHE A 407 3.76 -13.34 -7.99
CA PHE A 407 2.59 -13.45 -8.87
C PHE A 407 2.68 -12.40 -9.98
N LYS A 408 2.03 -12.68 -11.11
CA LYS A 408 1.95 -11.75 -12.24
C LYS A 408 0.69 -10.87 -12.11
N VAL A 409 0.83 -9.59 -12.46
CA VAL A 409 -0.27 -8.62 -12.49
C VAL A 409 -0.44 -8.10 -13.90
N GLU A 410 -1.65 -8.20 -14.45
CA GLU A 410 -2.05 -7.56 -15.70
C GLU A 410 -3.16 -6.54 -15.41
N LYS A 411 -3.21 -5.42 -16.15
CA LYS A 411 -4.29 -4.42 -16.03
C LYS A 411 -4.98 -4.23 -17.38
N ILE A 412 -6.28 -3.97 -17.32
CA ILE A 412 -7.14 -3.69 -18.46
C ILE A 412 -7.92 -2.41 -18.16
N VAL A 413 -7.90 -1.46 -19.10
CA VAL A 413 -8.67 -0.21 -19.03
C VAL A 413 -10.10 -0.45 -19.47
N ILE A 414 -11.04 -0.01 -18.64
CA ILE A 414 -12.48 -0.15 -18.86
C ILE A 414 -13.09 1.22 -19.13
N ARG A 415 -13.75 1.34 -20.28
CA ARG A 415 -14.49 2.53 -20.72
C ARG A 415 -15.95 2.22 -20.96
N ASN A 416 -16.76 3.26 -21.12
CA ASN A 416 -18.18 3.15 -21.44
C ASN A 416 -18.92 2.33 -20.38
N LYS A 417 -18.66 2.66 -19.11
CA LYS A 417 -19.12 1.90 -17.94
C LYS A 417 -20.63 1.73 -17.93
N ALA A 418 -21.37 2.76 -18.34
CA ALA A 418 -22.83 2.72 -18.43
C ALA A 418 -23.35 1.64 -19.39
N ARG A 419 -22.67 1.41 -20.52
CA ARG A 419 -23.02 0.34 -21.46
C ARG A 419 -22.75 -1.02 -20.84
N ILE A 420 -21.57 -1.20 -20.25
CA ILE A 420 -21.15 -2.45 -19.61
C ILE A 420 -22.11 -2.84 -18.48
N LEU A 421 -22.52 -1.90 -17.63
CA LEU A 421 -23.50 -2.17 -16.57
C LEU A 421 -24.84 -2.67 -17.12
N LYS A 422 -25.31 -2.12 -18.25
CA LYS A 422 -26.54 -2.60 -18.91
C LYS A 422 -26.38 -4.01 -19.47
N GLU A 423 -25.21 -4.32 -20.04
CA GLU A 423 -24.89 -5.67 -20.54
C GLU A 423 -24.79 -6.68 -19.39
N LEU A 424 -24.11 -6.33 -18.29
CA LEU A 424 -24.00 -7.13 -17.07
C LEU A 424 -25.37 -7.40 -16.41
N ALA A 425 -26.26 -6.39 -16.39
CA ALA A 425 -27.61 -6.57 -15.87
C ALA A 425 -28.42 -7.62 -16.64
N ARG A 426 -28.19 -7.76 -17.95
CA ARG A 426 -28.80 -8.84 -18.78
C ARG A 426 -28.27 -10.23 -18.41
N LEU A 427 -27.06 -10.30 -17.88
CA LEU A 427 -26.44 -11.52 -17.33
C LEU A 427 -26.78 -11.73 -15.85
N ASN A 428 -27.75 -10.97 -15.31
CA ASN A 428 -28.15 -11.00 -13.90
C ASN A 428 -27.03 -10.62 -12.91
N ILE A 429 -26.10 -9.76 -13.34
CA ILE A 429 -25.07 -9.18 -12.49
C ILE A 429 -25.46 -7.73 -12.20
N THR A 430 -25.99 -7.50 -11.00
CA THR A 430 -26.55 -6.23 -10.53
C THR A 430 -26.11 -5.95 -9.10
N ASP A 431 -26.35 -4.74 -8.60
CA ASP A 431 -26.01 -4.37 -7.23
C ASP A 431 -26.62 -5.32 -6.17
N ALA A 432 -27.88 -5.74 -6.37
CA ALA A 432 -28.55 -6.66 -5.45
C ALA A 432 -27.93 -8.06 -5.46
N THR A 433 -27.56 -8.58 -6.63
CA THR A 433 -26.97 -9.93 -6.73
C THR A 433 -25.54 -9.97 -6.22
N VAL A 434 -24.80 -8.86 -6.36
CA VAL A 434 -23.41 -8.74 -5.91
C VAL A 434 -23.31 -8.54 -4.40
N TYR A 435 -24.18 -7.73 -3.80
CA TYR A 435 -24.08 -7.41 -2.36
C TYR A 435 -25.06 -8.18 -1.48
N GLN A 436 -26.08 -8.84 -2.07
CA GLN A 436 -27.10 -9.67 -1.41
C GLN A 436 -27.84 -9.03 -0.21
N GLY A 437 -27.65 -7.74 0.04
CA GLY A 437 -28.34 -7.02 1.11
C GLY A 437 -29.83 -6.92 0.82
N MET A 438 -30.66 -7.33 1.78
CA MET A 438 -32.12 -7.28 1.68
C MET A 438 -32.61 -5.90 1.23
N GLU A 439 -32.02 -4.82 1.77
CA GLU A 439 -32.35 -3.44 1.38
C GLU A 439 -32.07 -3.15 -0.11
N ARG A 440 -30.92 -3.61 -0.62
CA ARG A 440 -30.53 -3.40 -2.03
C ARG A 440 -31.41 -4.21 -2.97
N THR A 441 -31.73 -5.44 -2.60
CA THR A 441 -32.68 -6.29 -3.34
C THR A 441 -34.06 -5.64 -3.41
N MET A 442 -34.59 -5.11 -2.30
CA MET A 442 -35.87 -4.43 -2.28
C MET A 442 -35.87 -3.14 -3.12
N LYS A 443 -34.79 -2.34 -3.05
CA LYS A 443 -34.62 -1.16 -3.92
C LYS A 443 -34.65 -1.52 -5.41
N LEU A 444 -33.98 -2.60 -5.80
CA LEU A 444 -33.94 -3.07 -7.20
C LEU A 444 -35.31 -3.59 -7.68
N ILE A 445 -36.01 -4.34 -6.83
CA ILE A 445 -37.39 -4.79 -7.11
C ILE A 445 -38.30 -3.57 -7.29
N ALA A 446 -38.26 -2.60 -6.36
CA ALA A 446 -39.06 -1.39 -6.46
C ALA A 446 -38.77 -0.61 -7.75
N ALA A 447 -37.49 -0.43 -8.11
CA ALA A 447 -37.10 0.24 -9.36
C ALA A 447 -37.61 -0.49 -10.60
N LYS A 448 -37.61 -1.84 -10.60
CA LYS A 448 -38.09 -2.66 -11.72
C LYS A 448 -39.60 -2.51 -11.98
N PHE A 449 -40.38 -2.26 -10.93
CA PHE A 449 -41.84 -2.12 -11.00
C PHE A 449 -42.32 -0.66 -10.90
N SER A 450 -41.40 0.30 -10.89
CA SER A 450 -41.74 1.72 -10.95
C SER A 450 -42.23 2.04 -12.36
N ALA A 451 -43.48 2.50 -12.51
CA ALA A 451 -43.95 3.05 -13.77
C ALA A 451 -43.16 4.34 -14.05
N GLY A 452 -42.58 4.47 -15.24
CA GLY A 452 -41.92 5.71 -15.63
C GLY A 452 -42.97 6.81 -15.77
N ASP A 453 -42.74 7.94 -15.11
CA ASP A 453 -43.45 9.19 -15.38
C ASP A 453 -43.02 9.81 -16.72
#